data_AF-A0A0A7M9Z8-F1
#
_entry.id   AF-A0A0A7M9Z8-F1
#
_cell.length_a   1.000
_cell.length_b   1.000
_cell.length_c   1.000
_cell.angle_alpha   90.00
_cell.angle_beta   90.00
_cell.angle_gamma   90.00
#
_symmetry.space_group_name_H-M   'P 1'
#
loop_
_entity.id
_entity.type
_entity.pdbx_description
1 polymer ?
#
loop_
_entity_poly.entity_id
_entity_poly.type
_entity_poly.pdbx_seq_one_letter_code
_entity_poly.pdbx_strand_id
1 'polypeptide(L)'
;ATELKHLNCLLEELKLLEEVLNLSPNKNLNPKEIKDSMDEIKDLMDNIKRIVLELQGSETSFKCEYDAVTVKAAEFLNKWIIFCQRIYSTMT
;
A
#
# COMPACT_ATOMS: atom_id res chain seq x y z
N ALA A 1 -4.67 -12.15 4.11
CA ALA A 1 -3.55 -11.69 4.94
C ALA A 1 -3.88 -11.86 6.43
N THR A 2 -3.07 -12.60 7.18
CA THR A 2 -3.26 -12.90 8.62
C THR A 2 -1.98 -12.79 9.45
N GLU A 3 -0.81 -12.94 8.83
CA GLU A 3 0.53 -12.84 9.43
C GLU A 3 1.36 -11.70 8.81
N LEU A 4 2.35 -11.17 9.54
CA LEU A 4 3.22 -10.06 9.11
C LEU A 4 3.86 -10.26 7.73
N LYS A 5 4.27 -11.48 7.39
CA LYS A 5 4.85 -11.81 6.07
C LYS A 5 3.95 -11.48 4.88
N HIS A 6 2.63 -11.39 5.10
CA HIS A 6 1.71 -10.97 4.03
C HIS A 6 1.91 -9.51 3.62
N LEU A 7 2.52 -8.65 4.46
CA LEU A 7 2.84 -7.28 4.07
C LEU A 7 3.73 -7.21 2.83
N ASN A 8 4.45 -8.27 2.48
CA ASN A 8 5.22 -8.32 1.24
C ASN A 8 4.33 -8.17 0.00
N CYS A 9 3.06 -8.60 0.07
CA CYS A 9 2.09 -8.42 -1.01
C CYS A 9 1.68 -6.97 -1.20
N LEU A 10 1.70 -6.18 -0.12
CA LEU A 10 1.47 -4.74 -0.20
C LEU A 10 2.56 -4.07 -1.04
N LEU A 11 3.82 -4.55 -1.01
CA LEU A 11 4.90 -3.96 -1.81
C LEU A 11 4.66 -4.10 -3.31
N GLU A 12 4.18 -5.26 -3.75
CA GLU A 12 3.83 -5.49 -5.16
C GLU A 12 2.65 -4.62 -5.59
N GLU A 13 1.64 -4.50 -4.72
CA GLU A 13 0.41 -3.76 -5.01
C GLU A 13 0.57 -2.23 -4.89
N LEU A 14 1.50 -1.73 -4.08
CA LEU A 14 1.81 -0.30 -3.95
C LEU A 14 2.22 0.31 -5.28
N LYS A 15 2.98 -0.42 -6.10
CA LYS A 15 3.38 0.04 -7.43
C LYS A 15 2.17 0.22 -8.34
N LEU A 16 1.22 -0.72 -8.31
CA LEU A 16 -0.02 -0.61 -9.08
C LEU A 16 -0.89 0.54 -8.58
N LEU A 17 -0.93 0.76 -7.25
CA LEU A 17 -1.64 1.89 -6.66
C LEU A 17 -1.04 3.23 -7.11
N GLU A 18 0.30 3.33 -7.19
CA GLU A 18 0.99 4.54 -7.69
C GLU A 18 0.56 4.86 -9.12
N GLU A 19 0.53 3.85 -10.00
CA GLU A 19 0.06 3.99 -11.38
C GLU A 19 -1.41 4.44 -11.45
N VAL A 20 -2.29 3.90 -10.61
CA VAL A 20 -3.70 4.32 -10.54
C VAL A 20 -3.85 5.77 -10.08
N LEU A 21 -3.07 6.20 -9.09
CA LEU A 21 -3.09 7.57 -8.59
C LEU A 21 -2.58 8.56 -9.64
N ASN A 22 -1.55 8.20 -10.39
CA ASN A 22 -1.00 9.00 -11.50
C ASN A 22 -2.01 9.20 -12.64
N LEU A 23 -2.94 8.26 -12.85
CA LEU A 23 -3.97 8.34 -13.90
C LEU A 23 -5.17 9.22 -13.52
N SER A 24 -5.35 9.52 -12.24
CA SER A 24 -6.52 10.24 -11.74
C SER A 24 -6.16 11.48 -10.89
N PRO A 25 -5.37 12.43 -11.43
CA PRO A 25 -5.12 13.69 -10.73
C PRO A 25 -6.44 14.46 -10.55
N ASN A 26 -6.58 15.12 -9.39
CA ASN A 26 -7.76 15.91 -9.10
C ASN A 26 -7.85 17.11 -10.06
N LYS A 27 -8.86 17.09 -10.94
CA LYS A 27 -9.08 18.13 -11.98
C LYS A 27 -9.39 19.51 -11.41
N ASN A 28 -9.70 19.61 -10.12
CA ASN A 28 -9.98 20.89 -9.44
C ASN A 28 -8.72 21.57 -8.91
N LEU A 29 -7.56 20.91 -8.95
CA LEU A 29 -6.28 21.46 -8.52
C LEU A 29 -5.54 22.10 -9.70
N ASN A 30 -4.78 23.16 -9.42
CA ASN A 30 -3.88 23.73 -10.41
C ASN A 30 -2.64 22.81 -10.61
N PRO A 31 -1.86 23.00 -11.69
CA PRO A 31 -0.72 22.11 -11.98
C PRO A 31 0.33 22.02 -10.89
N LYS A 32 0.53 23.09 -10.10
CA LYS A 32 1.45 23.08 -8.96
C LYS A 32 0.88 22.24 -7.82
N GLU A 33 -0.38 22.44 -7.47
CA GLU A 33 -1.07 21.65 -6.43
C GLU A 33 -1.15 20.16 -6.77
N ILE A 34 -1.37 19.82 -8.04
CA ILE A 34 -1.32 18.43 -8.51
C ILE A 34 0.07 17.85 -8.28
N LYS A 35 1.13 18.58 -8.68
CA LYS A 35 2.52 18.13 -8.51
C LYS A 35 2.86 17.94 -7.03
N ASP A 36 2.57 18.94 -6.20
CA ASP A 36 2.86 18.91 -4.76
C ASP A 36 2.15 17.71 -4.11
N SER A 37 0.87 17.46 -4.45
CA SER A 37 0.13 16.29 -3.98
C SER A 37 0.71 14.95 -4.45
N MET A 38 1.22 14.87 -5.69
CA MET A 38 1.85 13.66 -6.20
C MET A 38 3.20 13.38 -5.52
N ASP A 39 3.99 14.42 -5.26
CA ASP A 39 5.24 14.32 -4.51
C ASP A 39 4.98 13.81 -3.08
N GLU A 40 3.95 14.34 -2.39
CA GLU A 40 3.52 13.85 -1.08
C GLU A 40 3.09 12.38 -1.09
N ILE A 41 2.31 11.96 -2.10
CA ILE A 41 1.89 10.55 -2.25
C ILE A 41 3.10 9.63 -2.41
N LYS A 42 4.07 10.05 -3.21
CA LYS A 42 5.30 9.29 -3.44
C LYS A 42 6.10 9.12 -2.15
N ASP A 43 6.28 10.20 -1.39
CA ASP A 43 6.96 10.15 -0.10
C ASP A 43 6.24 9.22 0.90
N LEU A 44 4.90 9.22 0.91
CA LEU A 44 4.09 8.29 1.71
C LEU A 44 4.32 6.84 1.28
N MET A 45 4.31 6.56 -0.02
CA MET A 45 4.54 5.20 -0.55
C MET A 45 5.94 4.69 -0.23
N ASP A 46 6.97 5.52 -0.35
CA ASP A 46 8.34 5.17 0.00
C ASP A 46 8.47 4.88 1.51
N ASN A 47 7.77 5.63 2.36
CA ASN A 47 7.70 5.36 3.79
C ASN A 47 7.02 4.02 4.10
N ILE A 48 5.88 3.70 3.46
CA ILE A 48 5.21 2.41 3.64
C ILE A 48 6.15 1.28 3.22
N LYS A 49 6.81 1.42 2.06
CA LYS A 49 7.77 0.43 1.57
C LYS A 49 8.88 0.18 2.59
N ARG A 50 9.49 1.24 3.13
CA ARG A 50 10.53 1.12 4.17
C ARG A 50 10.01 0.40 5.42
N ILE A 51 8.84 0.77 5.93
CA ILE A 51 8.25 0.15 7.12
C ILE A 51 7.97 -1.33 6.89
N VAL A 52 7.41 -1.70 5.73
CA VAL A 52 7.16 -3.11 5.39
C VAL A 52 8.48 -3.90 5.32
N LEU A 53 9.53 -3.33 4.73
CA LEU A 53 10.86 -3.95 4.68
C LEU A 53 11.48 -4.13 6.08
N GLU A 54 11.21 -3.23 7.01
CA GLU A 54 11.62 -3.37 8.42
C GLU A 54 10.79 -4.46 9.15
N LEU A 55 9.50 -4.58 8.84
CA LEU A 55 8.58 -5.53 9.47
C LEU A 55 8.70 -6.98 8.95
N GLN A 56 9.10 -7.18 7.69
CA GLN A 56 9.22 -8.53 7.09
C GLN A 56 10.41 -9.35 7.62
N GLY A 57 11.38 -8.71 8.29
CA GLY A 57 12.56 -9.39 8.82
C GLY A 57 13.47 -10.01 7.73
N SER A 58 14.01 -11.20 7.99
CA SER A 58 14.99 -11.89 7.11
C SER A 58 14.35 -12.83 6.07
N GLU A 59 13.02 -12.94 6.02
CA GLU A 59 12.34 -13.87 5.13
C GLU A 59 12.24 -13.28 3.71
N THR A 60 13.01 -13.84 2.78
CA THR A 60 13.21 -13.30 1.42
C THR A 60 12.31 -13.92 0.36
N SER A 61 11.62 -15.02 0.66
CA SER A 61 10.77 -15.73 -0.30
C SER A 61 9.38 -15.99 0.29
N PHE A 62 8.50 -14.98 0.18
CA PHE A 62 7.07 -15.16 0.40
C PHE A 62 6.35 -14.94 -0.93
N LYS A 63 5.53 -15.91 -1.35
CA LYS A 63 4.73 -15.78 -2.57
C LYS A 63 3.33 -15.30 -2.20
N CYS A 64 2.91 -14.23 -2.85
CA CYS A 64 1.57 -13.67 -2.67
C CYS A 64 0.53 -14.50 -3.39
N GLU A 65 -0.51 -14.87 -2.65
CA GLU A 65 -1.71 -15.52 -3.19
C GLU A 65 -2.82 -14.49 -3.26
N TYR A 66 -3.32 -14.28 -4.48
CA TYR A 66 -4.36 -13.30 -4.78
C TYR A 66 -5.67 -14.01 -5.10
N ASP A 67 -6.77 -13.47 -4.59
CA ASP A 67 -8.10 -13.88 -4.99
C ASP A 67 -8.34 -13.54 -6.48
N ALA A 68 -9.16 -14.33 -7.18
CA ALA A 68 -9.55 -14.04 -8.56
C ALA A 68 -10.42 -12.78 -8.70
N VAL A 69 -10.90 -12.22 -7.59
CA VAL A 69 -11.76 -11.04 -7.54
C VAL A 69 -10.90 -9.78 -7.41
N THR A 70 -11.00 -8.90 -8.39
CA THR A 70 -10.37 -7.58 -8.34
C THR A 70 -11.18 -6.62 -7.49
N VAL A 71 -10.50 -5.67 -6.84
CA VAL A 71 -11.11 -4.66 -5.96
C VAL A 71 -10.73 -3.24 -6.38
N LYS A 72 -11.54 -2.27 -5.97
CA LYS A 72 -11.22 -0.84 -6.17
C LYS A 72 -10.16 -0.38 -5.17
N ALA A 73 -9.41 0.68 -5.52
CA ALA A 73 -8.36 1.24 -4.67
C ALA A 73 -8.81 1.57 -3.22
N ALA A 74 -10.03 2.09 -3.05
CA ALA A 74 -10.56 2.38 -1.71
C ALA A 74 -10.78 1.10 -0.87
N GLU A 75 -11.28 0.03 -1.49
CA GLU A 75 -11.48 -1.26 -0.82
C GLU A 75 -10.14 -1.94 -0.52
N PHE A 76 -9.20 -1.85 -1.47
CA PHE A 76 -7.82 -2.29 -1.31
C PHE A 76 -7.17 -1.66 -0.06
N LEU A 77 -7.18 -0.33 0.04
CA LEU A 77 -6.63 0.39 1.19
C LEU A 77 -7.31 -0.01 2.50
N ASN A 78 -8.65 -0.14 2.48
CA ASN A 78 -9.41 -0.53 3.65
C ASN A 78 -9.05 -1.95 4.14
N LYS A 79 -8.85 -2.91 3.22
CA LYS A 79 -8.41 -4.27 3.57
C LYS A 79 -7.05 -4.28 4.25
N TRP A 80 -6.10 -3.48 3.76
CA TRP A 80 -4.77 -3.35 4.37
C TRP A 80 -4.81 -2.65 5.74
N ILE A 81 -5.64 -1.61 5.90
CA ILE A 81 -5.84 -0.94 7.21
C ILE A 81 -6.37 -1.94 8.23
N ILE A 82 -7.42 -2.71 7.89
CA ILE A 82 -8.01 -3.73 8.76
C ILE A 82 -6.98 -4.80 9.11
N PHE A 83 -6.17 -5.23 8.14
CA PHE A 83 -5.10 -6.19 8.38
C PHE A 83 -4.08 -5.67 9.40
N CYS A 84 -3.56 -4.45 9.23
CA CYS A 84 -2.60 -3.85 10.16
C CYS A 84 -3.19 -3.69 11.57
N GLN A 85 -4.45 -3.28 11.68
CA GLN A 85 -5.15 -3.18 12.97
C GLN A 85 -5.24 -4.54 13.67
N ARG A 86 -5.57 -5.61 12.93
CA ARG A 86 -5.62 -6.97 13.48
C ARG A 86 -4.27 -7.43 14.00
N ILE A 87 -3.20 -7.25 13.21
CA ILE A 87 -1.84 -7.58 13.65
C ILE A 87 -1.49 -6.83 14.94
N TYR A 88 -1.72 -5.52 14.97
CA TYR A 88 -1.45 -4.70 16.15
C TYR A 88 -2.23 -5.17 17.39
N SER A 89 -3.52 -5.50 17.24
CA SER A 89 -4.36 -6.03 18.33
C SER A 89 -3.90 -7.39 18.85
N THR A 90 -3.13 -8.16 18.08
CA THR A 90 -2.55 -9.44 18.53
C THR A 90 -1.16 -9.29 19.17
N MET A 91 -0.57 -8.10 19.11
CA MET A 91 0.75 -7.81 19.69
C MET A 91 0.69 -7.29 21.14
N THR A 92 -0.53 -7.10 21.69
CA THR A 92 -0.76 -6.85 23.13
C THR A 92 -0.82 -8.15 23.92
#